data_AF-A0A9D5YGH4-F1
#
_entry.id   AF-A0A9D5YGH4-F1
#
_cell.length_a   1.000
_cell.length_b   1.000
_cell.length_c   1.000
_cell.angle_alpha   90.00
_cell.angle_beta   90.00
_cell.angle_gamma   90.00
#
_symmetry.space_group_name_H-M   'P 1'
#
loop_
_entity.id
_entity.type
_entity.pdbx_description
1 polymer ?
#
loop_
_entity_poly.entity_id
_entity_poly.type
_entity_poly.pdbx_seq_one_letter_code
_entity_poly.pdbx_strand_id
1 'polypeptide(L)'
;MECVACKKDITDGSMFCNFCGSKQMVTPVEMTLDEMIAKAQDLVSITGYSFSETGILDCKKWIREFGFDILCESIETALSQYLVKGDDEKYTEASVNEVFSKIGGIAKNKHTAITKPYISDVRRITNYAKKAFYINYYELHDLSADLNNILYYFFTSNQYDGKVDYILALVRGSKDKYEFFEKIEILKENCGIEG
;
A
#
# COMPACT_ATOMS: atom_id res chain seq x y z
N MET A 1 31.28 -16.32 8.47
CA MET A 1 31.43 -16.54 7.02
C MET A 1 32.92 -16.49 6.68
N GLU A 2 33.36 -17.11 5.59
CA GLU A 2 34.75 -17.01 5.15
C GLU A 2 34.98 -15.79 4.25
N CYS A 3 36.11 -15.11 4.42
CA CYS A 3 36.51 -14.04 3.52
C CYS A 3 36.71 -14.56 2.09
N VAL A 4 36.08 -13.92 1.10
CA VAL A 4 36.19 -14.33 -0.32
C VAL A 4 37.63 -14.36 -0.83
N ALA A 5 38.50 -13.49 -0.29
CA ALA A 5 39.87 -13.32 -0.71
C ALA A 5 40.87 -14.13 0.14
N CYS A 6 40.91 -13.91 1.46
CA CYS A 6 41.96 -14.49 2.31
C CYS A 6 41.54 -15.78 3.04
N LYS A 7 40.29 -16.24 2.86
CA LYS A 7 39.73 -17.49 3.44
C LYS A 7 39.77 -17.58 4.97
N LYS A 8 40.05 -16.47 5.67
CA LYS A 8 39.91 -16.41 7.13
C LYS A 8 38.45 -16.25 7.52
N ASP A 9 38.09 -16.82 8.67
CA ASP A 9 36.78 -16.62 9.29
C ASP A 9 36.60 -15.17 9.72
N ILE A 10 35.48 -14.58 9.32
CA ILE A 10 35.05 -13.22 9.65
C ILE A 10 33.60 -13.22 10.15
N THR A 11 33.21 -12.17 10.88
CA THR A 11 31.84 -11.98 11.39
C THR A 11 30.82 -11.99 10.25
N ASP A 12 29.73 -12.74 10.41
CA ASP A 12 28.64 -12.78 9.42
C ASP A 12 28.07 -11.38 9.15
N GLY A 13 27.84 -11.06 7.88
CA GLY A 13 27.36 -9.75 7.43
C GLY A 13 28.42 -8.64 7.35
N SER A 14 29.69 -8.93 7.61
CA SER A 14 30.77 -7.93 7.51
C SER A 14 30.97 -7.46 6.07
N MET A 15 30.82 -6.16 5.81
CA MET A 15 31.10 -5.56 4.49
C MET A 15 32.59 -5.64 4.09
N PHE A 16 33.49 -5.73 5.06
CA PHE A 16 34.94 -5.80 4.85
C PHE A 16 35.58 -6.85 5.75
N CYS A 17 36.61 -7.53 5.23
CA CYS A 17 37.41 -8.43 6.04
C CYS A 17 38.32 -7.63 6.98
N ASN A 18 38.24 -7.91 8.28
CA ASN A 18 39.11 -7.34 9.32
C ASN A 18 40.59 -7.74 9.19
N PHE A 19 40.93 -8.76 8.39
CA PHE A 19 42.30 -9.21 8.19
C PHE A 19 42.96 -8.69 6.91
N CYS A 20 42.24 -8.67 5.78
CA CYS A 20 42.82 -8.31 4.49
C CYS A 20 42.16 -7.09 3.82
N GLY A 21 41.14 -6.50 4.44
CA GLY A 21 40.44 -5.31 3.95
C GLY A 21 39.58 -5.54 2.70
N SER A 22 39.53 -6.76 2.16
CA SER A 22 38.73 -7.05 0.96
C SER A 22 37.24 -6.83 1.24
N LYS A 23 36.55 -6.20 0.29
CA LYS A 23 35.09 -6.05 0.31
C LYS A 23 34.45 -7.43 0.16
N GLN A 24 33.49 -7.74 1.02
CA GLN A 24 32.73 -8.98 0.95
C GLN A 24 31.46 -8.75 0.15
N MET A 25 31.03 -9.76 -0.61
CA MET A 25 29.68 -9.80 -1.13
C MET A 25 28.77 -10.21 0.02
N VAL A 26 28.29 -9.22 0.77
CA VAL A 26 27.24 -9.44 1.75
C VAL A 26 25.95 -9.61 0.94
N THR A 27 25.53 -10.85 0.74
CA THR A 27 24.12 -11.09 0.40
C THR A 27 23.32 -10.52 1.56
N PRO A 28 22.37 -9.60 1.34
CA PRO A 28 21.46 -9.18 2.39
C PRO A 28 20.90 -10.47 3.01
N VAL A 29 20.98 -10.61 4.33
CA VAL A 29 20.29 -11.71 5.00
C VAL A 29 18.81 -11.45 4.81
N GLU A 30 18.24 -12.05 3.77
CA GLU A 30 16.79 -12.09 3.60
C GLU A 30 16.25 -12.83 4.81
N MET A 31 15.51 -12.12 5.66
CA MET A 31 14.80 -12.75 6.76
C MET A 31 13.93 -13.88 6.22
N THR A 32 13.98 -15.03 6.85
CA THR A 32 13.11 -16.15 6.52
C THR A 32 11.65 -15.80 6.81
N LEU A 33 10.71 -16.50 6.15
CA LEU A 33 9.28 -16.28 6.38
C LEU A 33 8.88 -16.51 7.85
N ASP A 34 9.52 -17.47 8.53
CA ASP A 34 9.25 -17.75 9.94
C ASP A 34 9.79 -16.64 10.86
N GLU A 35 10.95 -16.05 10.54
CA GLU A 35 11.46 -14.86 11.24
C GLU A 35 10.56 -13.64 11.04
N MET A 36 10.03 -13.45 9.82
CA MET A 36 9.04 -12.40 9.53
C MET A 36 7.78 -12.58 10.37
N ILE A 37 7.26 -13.80 10.47
CA ILE A 37 6.08 -14.09 11.30
C ILE A 37 6.38 -13.89 12.79
N ALA A 38 7.55 -14.29 13.25
CA ALA A 38 7.97 -14.06 14.64
C ALA A 38 8.01 -12.57 14.98
N LYS A 39 8.48 -11.72 14.06
CA LYS A 39 8.40 -10.26 14.23
C LYS A 39 6.98 -9.73 14.21
N ALA A 40 6.12 -10.23 13.32
CA ALA A 40 4.71 -9.84 13.32
C ALA A 40 4.01 -10.23 14.63
N GLN A 41 4.34 -11.40 15.21
CA GLN A 41 3.87 -11.82 16.54
C GLN A 41 4.36 -10.89 17.65
N ASP A 42 5.63 -10.50 17.61
CA ASP A 42 6.22 -9.56 18.58
C ASP A 42 5.49 -8.21 18.58
N LEU A 43 5.17 -7.68 17.40
CA LEU A 43 4.43 -6.41 17.27
C LEU A 43 3.04 -6.46 17.93
N VAL A 44 2.30 -7.57 17.80
CA VAL A 44 0.97 -7.70 18.41
C VAL A 44 1.02 -8.11 19.89
N SER A 45 2.18 -8.53 20.40
CA SER A 45 2.34 -9.01 21.77
C SER A 45 1.94 -7.99 22.84
N ILE A 46 2.01 -6.69 22.52
CA ILE A 46 1.54 -5.59 23.38
C ILE A 46 0.06 -5.74 23.78
N THR A 47 -0.74 -6.43 22.95
CA THR A 47 -2.15 -6.70 23.24
C THR A 47 -2.33 -7.74 24.35
N GLY A 48 -1.31 -8.54 24.67
CA GLY A 48 -1.41 -9.75 25.48
C GLY A 48 -1.88 -10.99 24.71
N TYR A 49 -2.08 -10.87 23.40
CA TYR A 49 -2.54 -11.92 22.50
C TYR A 49 -1.56 -12.15 21.35
N SER A 50 -1.70 -13.29 20.69
CA SER A 50 -0.88 -13.72 19.56
C SER A 50 -1.78 -14.14 18.39
N PHE A 51 -1.25 -14.12 17.17
CA PHE A 51 -1.92 -14.75 16.05
C PHE A 51 -2.16 -16.23 16.33
N SER A 52 -3.38 -16.70 16.05
CA SER A 52 -3.72 -18.13 16.02
C SER A 52 -3.06 -18.83 14.83
N GLU A 53 -3.19 -20.15 14.73
CA GLU A 53 -2.72 -20.90 13.56
C GLU A 53 -3.30 -20.34 12.24
N THR A 54 -4.59 -20.03 12.23
CA THR A 54 -5.25 -19.39 11.08
C THR A 54 -4.68 -17.99 10.82
N GLY A 55 -4.47 -17.20 11.88
CA GLY A 55 -3.85 -15.87 11.77
C GLY A 55 -2.41 -15.93 11.24
N ILE A 56 -1.66 -16.98 11.57
CA ILE A 56 -0.32 -17.22 11.03
C ILE A 56 -0.39 -17.56 9.53
N LEU A 57 -1.38 -18.34 9.09
CA LEU A 57 -1.61 -18.59 7.66
C LEU A 57 -1.97 -17.31 6.91
N ASP A 58 -2.78 -16.44 7.52
CA ASP A 58 -3.10 -15.13 6.96
C ASP A 58 -1.85 -14.23 6.88
N CYS A 59 -1.00 -14.21 7.91
CA CYS A 59 0.28 -13.51 7.87
C CYS A 59 1.16 -14.01 6.73
N LYS A 60 1.29 -15.34 6.56
CA LYS A 60 2.05 -15.93 5.43
C LYS A 60 1.51 -15.45 4.09
N LYS A 61 0.20 -15.40 3.94
CA LYS A 61 -0.46 -14.90 2.73
C LYS A 61 -0.15 -13.42 2.51
N TRP A 62 -0.35 -12.58 3.52
CA TRP A 62 -0.13 -11.13 3.42
C TRP A 62 1.33 -10.77 3.15
N ILE A 63 2.29 -11.47 3.76
CA ILE A 63 3.73 -11.26 3.48
C ILE A 63 4.03 -11.55 2.01
N ARG A 64 3.48 -12.64 1.45
CA ARG A 64 3.69 -13.00 0.04
C ARG A 64 2.98 -12.05 -0.92
N GLU A 65 1.79 -11.59 -0.57
CA GLU A 65 0.93 -10.77 -1.44
C GLU A 65 1.29 -9.29 -1.38
N PHE A 66 1.68 -8.78 -0.21
CA PHE A 66 1.88 -7.35 0.04
C PHE A 66 3.29 -6.98 0.45
N GLY A 67 4.12 -7.94 0.86
CA GLY A 67 5.44 -7.68 1.44
C GLY A 67 5.40 -7.51 2.97
N PHE A 68 6.52 -7.85 3.60
CA PHE A 68 6.64 -7.84 5.06
C PHE A 68 6.54 -6.44 5.68
N ASP A 69 7.13 -5.42 5.03
CA ASP A 69 7.11 -4.04 5.52
C ASP A 69 5.66 -3.51 5.59
N ILE A 70 4.85 -3.77 4.55
CA ILE A 70 3.44 -3.39 4.53
C ILE A 70 2.68 -4.06 5.68
N LEU A 71 2.96 -5.34 5.97
CA LEU A 71 2.33 -6.02 7.08
C LEU A 71 2.68 -5.35 8.42
N CYS A 72 3.96 -5.04 8.67
CA CYS A 72 4.39 -4.40 9.91
C CYS A 72 3.72 -3.05 10.12
N GLU A 73 3.76 -2.18 9.10
CA GLU A 73 3.08 -0.88 9.17
C GLU A 73 1.56 -1.01 9.37
N SER A 74 0.95 -2.06 8.81
CA SER A 74 -0.48 -2.32 8.95
C SER A 74 -0.83 -2.75 10.37
N ILE A 75 0.03 -3.55 11.01
CA ILE A 75 -0.11 -3.91 12.43
C ILE A 75 -0.02 -2.66 13.30
N GLU A 76 1.01 -1.84 13.11
CA GLU A 76 1.19 -0.58 13.86
C GLU A 76 0.00 0.36 13.68
N THR A 77 -0.49 0.51 12.44
CA THR A 77 -1.68 1.31 12.13
C THR A 77 -2.91 0.77 12.85
N ALA A 78 -3.12 -0.56 12.83
CA ALA A 78 -4.26 -1.19 13.48
C ALA A 78 -4.22 -0.99 15.00
N LEU A 79 -3.06 -1.24 15.62
CA LEU A 79 -2.83 -1.04 17.05
C LEU A 79 -3.09 0.41 17.44
N SER A 80 -2.53 1.37 16.70
CA SER A 80 -2.69 2.80 17.00
C SER A 80 -4.13 3.29 16.89
N GLN A 81 -4.94 2.73 15.98
CA GLN A 81 -6.29 3.24 15.69
C GLN A 81 -7.38 2.53 16.46
N TYR A 82 -7.22 1.23 16.74
CA TYR A 82 -8.31 0.40 17.24
C TYR A 82 -8.06 -0.17 18.63
N LEU A 83 -6.82 -0.17 19.14
CA LEU A 83 -6.52 -0.72 20.45
C LEU A 83 -6.94 0.26 21.56
N VAL A 84 -7.83 -0.17 22.45
CA VAL A 84 -8.44 0.69 23.48
C VAL A 84 -8.36 0.02 24.85
N LYS A 85 -7.99 0.81 25.85
CA LYS A 85 -7.99 0.37 27.26
C LYS A 85 -9.37 0.53 27.88
N GLY A 86 -9.77 -0.45 28.68
CA GLY A 86 -10.94 -0.36 29.55
C GLY A 86 -10.62 0.38 30.85
N ASP A 87 -11.62 0.45 31.72
CA ASP A 87 -11.52 1.12 33.03
C ASP A 87 -10.50 0.47 33.97
N ASP A 88 -10.13 -0.79 33.72
CA ASP A 88 -9.11 -1.54 34.45
C ASP A 88 -7.68 -1.32 33.91
N GLU A 89 -7.49 -0.34 33.03
CA GLU A 89 -6.26 -0.03 32.29
C GLU A 89 -5.72 -1.16 31.40
N LYS A 90 -6.47 -2.26 31.25
CA LYS A 90 -6.15 -3.36 30.33
C LYS A 90 -6.81 -3.13 28.98
N TYR A 91 -6.21 -3.69 27.94
CA TYR A 91 -6.82 -3.66 26.62
C TYR A 91 -8.10 -4.50 26.58
N THR A 92 -9.16 -3.93 26.02
CA THR A 92 -10.44 -4.64 25.93
C THR A 92 -10.36 -5.74 24.86
N GLU A 93 -10.95 -6.90 25.13
CA GLU A 93 -10.99 -8.01 24.16
C GLU A 93 -11.62 -7.59 22.82
N ALA A 94 -12.68 -6.77 22.87
CA ALA A 94 -13.31 -6.23 21.68
C ALA A 94 -12.34 -5.39 20.82
N SER A 95 -11.53 -4.53 21.45
CA SER A 95 -10.53 -3.72 20.74
C SER A 95 -9.41 -4.58 20.14
N VAL A 96 -8.97 -5.63 20.85
CA VAL A 96 -7.98 -6.57 20.36
C VAL A 96 -8.51 -7.32 19.14
N ASN A 97 -9.73 -7.85 19.21
CA ASN A 97 -10.38 -8.52 18.08
C ASN A 97 -10.54 -7.58 16.87
N GLU A 98 -10.89 -6.32 17.11
CA GLU A 98 -10.96 -5.31 16.04
C GLU A 98 -9.58 -5.11 15.39
N VAL A 99 -8.51 -4.93 16.17
CA VAL A 99 -7.12 -4.82 15.66
C VAL A 99 -6.80 -5.98 14.71
N PHE A 100 -6.95 -7.22 15.17
CA PHE A 100 -6.62 -8.40 14.35
C PHE A 100 -7.46 -8.46 13.06
N SER A 101 -8.74 -8.10 13.12
CA SER A 101 -9.63 -8.11 11.95
C SER A 101 -9.26 -7.07 10.88
N LYS A 102 -8.62 -5.96 11.26
CA LYS A 102 -8.31 -4.85 10.33
C LYS A 102 -6.99 -5.00 9.59
N ILE A 103 -6.03 -5.73 10.14
CA ILE A 103 -4.66 -5.82 9.59
C ILE A 103 -4.67 -6.15 8.09
N GLY A 104 -5.39 -7.20 7.69
CA GLY A 104 -5.45 -7.60 6.28
C GLY A 104 -6.09 -6.56 5.36
N GLY A 105 -7.12 -5.85 5.83
CA GLY A 105 -7.76 -4.77 5.08
C GLY A 105 -6.85 -3.56 4.91
N ILE A 106 -6.14 -3.18 5.98
CA ILE A 106 -5.15 -2.08 5.96
C ILE A 106 -3.99 -2.43 5.02
N ALA A 107 -3.46 -3.65 5.12
CA ALA A 107 -2.36 -4.11 4.28
C ALA A 107 -2.74 -4.10 2.79
N LYS A 108 -3.92 -4.62 2.45
CA LYS A 108 -4.45 -4.57 1.08
C LYS A 108 -4.59 -3.13 0.58
N ASN A 109 -5.10 -2.22 1.40
CA ASN A 109 -5.29 -0.82 1.02
C ASN A 109 -3.95 -0.12 0.79
N LYS A 110 -2.97 -0.31 1.68
CA LYS A 110 -1.60 0.22 1.52
C LYS A 110 -0.95 -0.32 0.24
N HIS A 111 -0.99 -1.64 0.04
CA HIS A 111 -0.45 -2.26 -1.17
C HIS A 111 -1.12 -1.74 -2.44
N THR A 112 -2.44 -1.58 -2.42
CA THR A 112 -3.19 -1.02 -3.56
C THR A 112 -2.81 0.44 -3.80
N ALA A 113 -2.60 1.24 -2.77
CA ALA A 113 -2.17 2.63 -2.92
C ALA A 113 -0.79 2.75 -3.59
N ILE A 114 0.11 1.78 -3.38
CA ILE A 114 1.43 1.74 -4.00
C ILE A 114 1.35 1.19 -5.43
N THR A 115 0.68 0.07 -5.63
CA THR A 115 0.68 -0.66 -6.91
C THR A 115 -0.36 -0.16 -7.91
N LYS A 116 -1.42 0.48 -7.42
CA LYS A 116 -2.54 1.00 -8.19
C LYS A 116 -3.03 2.34 -7.62
N PRO A 117 -2.15 3.35 -7.50
CA PRO A 117 -2.50 4.66 -6.92
C PRO A 117 -3.71 5.29 -7.61
N TYR A 118 -3.83 5.06 -8.93
CA TYR A 118 -4.94 5.52 -9.75
C TYR A 118 -6.32 5.16 -9.24
N ILE A 119 -6.51 4.02 -8.57
CA ILE A 119 -7.82 3.63 -8.03
C ILE A 119 -8.30 4.63 -6.97
N SER A 120 -7.40 5.07 -6.10
CA SER A 120 -7.71 6.07 -5.06
C SER A 120 -7.97 7.43 -5.71
N ASP A 121 -7.18 7.79 -6.71
CA ASP A 121 -7.29 9.09 -7.38
C ASP A 121 -8.54 9.21 -8.25
N VAL A 122 -9.04 8.13 -8.87
CA VAL A 122 -10.36 8.10 -9.52
C VAL A 122 -11.44 8.51 -8.52
N ARG A 123 -11.43 7.94 -7.31
CA ARG A 123 -12.41 8.29 -6.27
C ARG A 123 -12.27 9.75 -5.83
N ARG A 124 -11.05 10.26 -5.72
CA ARG A 124 -10.78 11.67 -5.39
C ARG A 124 -11.36 12.61 -6.46
N ILE A 125 -11.09 12.35 -7.73
CA ILE A 125 -11.56 13.18 -8.85
C ILE A 125 -13.08 13.13 -8.96
N THR A 126 -13.68 11.93 -8.93
CA THR A 126 -15.14 11.74 -9.04
C THR A 126 -15.89 12.41 -7.89
N ASN A 127 -15.37 12.34 -6.65
CA ASN A 127 -15.94 13.07 -5.52
C ASN A 127 -15.87 14.59 -5.70
N TYR A 128 -14.78 15.11 -6.28
CA TYR A 128 -14.65 16.53 -6.56
C TYR A 128 -15.63 16.97 -7.66
N ALA A 129 -15.71 16.22 -8.76
CA ALA A 129 -16.62 16.47 -9.87
C ALA A 129 -18.10 16.38 -9.45
N LYS A 130 -18.45 15.39 -8.61
CA LYS A 130 -19.80 15.25 -8.06
C LYS A 130 -20.21 16.47 -7.22
N LYS A 131 -19.30 17.00 -6.40
CA LYS A 131 -19.52 18.23 -5.62
C LYS A 131 -19.64 19.47 -6.51
N ALA A 132 -18.88 19.53 -7.60
CA ALA A 132 -18.88 20.67 -8.51
C ALA A 132 -20.16 20.74 -9.38
N PHE A 133 -20.65 19.60 -9.87
CA PHE A 133 -21.62 19.60 -10.96
C PHE A 133 -22.89 18.75 -10.76
N TYR A 134 -23.13 18.21 -9.55
CA TYR A 134 -24.30 17.36 -9.27
C TYR A 134 -24.47 16.20 -10.27
N ILE A 135 -23.43 15.39 -10.39
CA ILE A 135 -23.37 14.23 -11.28
C ILE A 135 -24.28 13.10 -10.76
N ASN A 136 -25.12 12.53 -11.62
CA ASN A 136 -26.02 11.43 -11.26
C ASN A 136 -25.29 10.08 -11.18
N TYR A 137 -25.99 9.02 -10.74
CA TYR A 137 -25.36 7.71 -10.54
C TYR A 137 -24.75 7.10 -11.81
N TYR A 138 -25.46 7.16 -12.94
CA TYR A 138 -25.00 6.59 -14.20
C TYR A 138 -23.81 7.39 -14.77
N GLU A 139 -23.93 8.71 -14.79
CA GLU A 139 -22.84 9.60 -15.22
C GLU A 139 -21.58 9.41 -14.37
N LEU A 140 -21.74 9.20 -13.05
CA LEU A 140 -20.63 8.98 -12.14
C LEU A 140 -19.95 7.62 -12.39
N HIS A 141 -20.74 6.60 -12.72
CA HIS A 141 -20.23 5.28 -13.06
C HIS A 141 -19.36 5.34 -14.33
N ASP A 142 -19.88 5.97 -15.39
CA ASP A 142 -19.18 6.08 -16.67
C ASP A 142 -17.92 6.93 -16.52
N LEU A 143 -18.02 8.09 -15.86
CA LEU A 143 -16.86 8.92 -15.52
C LEU A 143 -15.79 8.14 -14.74
N SER A 144 -16.21 7.30 -13.79
CA SER A 144 -15.27 6.50 -12.99
C SER A 144 -14.52 5.49 -13.86
N ALA A 145 -15.21 4.88 -14.82
CA ALA A 145 -14.62 3.94 -15.76
C ALA A 145 -13.61 4.63 -16.68
N ASP A 146 -13.99 5.77 -17.27
CA ASP A 146 -13.10 6.55 -18.15
C ASP A 146 -11.85 7.03 -17.40
N LEU A 147 -12.02 7.62 -16.22
CA LEU A 147 -10.90 8.08 -15.40
C LEU A 147 -9.98 6.93 -14.98
N ASN A 148 -10.53 5.75 -14.69
CA ASN A 148 -9.73 4.58 -14.36
C ASN A 148 -8.85 4.17 -15.55
N ASN A 149 -9.41 4.14 -16.76
CA ASN A 149 -8.65 3.78 -17.96
C ASN A 149 -7.56 4.82 -18.29
N ILE A 150 -7.89 6.11 -18.21
CA ILE A 150 -6.96 7.23 -18.45
C ILE A 150 -5.80 7.19 -17.44
N LEU A 151 -6.11 7.11 -16.14
CA LEU A 151 -5.08 7.12 -15.11
C LEU A 151 -4.25 5.83 -15.12
N TYR A 152 -4.86 4.68 -15.45
CA TYR A 152 -4.13 3.44 -15.67
C TYR A 152 -3.14 3.55 -16.84
N TYR A 153 -3.56 4.16 -17.96
CA TYR A 153 -2.66 4.42 -19.10
C TYR A 153 -1.46 5.28 -18.70
N PHE A 154 -1.68 6.38 -17.97
CA PHE A 154 -0.56 7.21 -17.51
C PHE A 154 0.33 6.48 -16.51
N PHE A 155 -0.23 5.62 -15.66
CA PHE A 155 0.51 4.81 -14.72
C PHE A 155 1.43 3.81 -15.43
N THR A 156 0.90 3.01 -16.36
CA THR A 156 1.69 2.00 -17.09
C THR A 156 2.68 2.61 -18.07
N SER A 157 2.40 3.81 -18.58
CA SER A 157 3.32 4.57 -19.46
C SER A 157 4.38 5.37 -18.70
N ASN A 158 4.46 5.26 -17.36
CA ASN A 158 5.36 6.04 -16.50
C ASN A 158 5.23 7.56 -16.67
N GLN A 159 4.02 8.04 -16.94
CA GLN A 159 3.66 9.45 -17.10
C GLN A 159 2.62 9.89 -16.06
N TYR A 160 2.55 9.19 -14.92
CA TYR A 160 1.53 9.41 -13.90
C TYR A 160 1.69 10.72 -13.13
N ASP A 161 2.94 11.16 -12.95
CA ASP A 161 3.26 12.33 -12.14
C ASP A 161 2.54 13.59 -12.66
N GLY A 162 1.91 14.32 -11.75
CA GLY A 162 1.11 15.52 -12.03
C GLY A 162 -0.22 15.30 -12.78
N LYS A 163 -0.56 14.08 -13.24
CA LYS A 163 -1.79 13.87 -14.04
C LYS A 163 -3.08 14.01 -13.24
N VAL A 164 -3.05 13.62 -11.97
CA VAL A 164 -4.20 13.81 -11.08
C VAL A 164 -4.52 15.29 -10.92
N ASP A 165 -3.50 16.13 -10.72
CA ASP A 165 -3.69 17.57 -10.56
C ASP A 165 -4.09 18.26 -11.88
N TYR A 166 -3.57 17.77 -13.01
CA TYR A 166 -4.04 18.17 -14.34
C TYR A 166 -5.54 17.91 -14.50
N ILE A 167 -6.02 16.70 -14.21
CA ILE A 167 -7.45 16.37 -14.33
C ILE A 167 -8.30 17.19 -13.35
N LEU A 168 -7.83 17.41 -12.11
CA LEU A 168 -8.52 18.29 -11.18
C LEU A 168 -8.59 19.74 -11.66
N ALA A 169 -7.56 20.22 -12.38
CA ALA A 169 -7.61 21.52 -13.03
C ALA A 169 -8.67 21.56 -14.15
N LEU A 170 -8.87 20.46 -14.89
CA LEU A 170 -9.98 20.34 -15.85
C LEU A 170 -11.34 20.45 -15.14
N VAL A 171 -11.52 19.78 -14.00
CA VAL A 171 -12.76 19.92 -13.21
C VAL A 171 -12.98 21.36 -12.78
N ARG A 172 -11.96 22.04 -12.24
CA ARG A 172 -12.07 23.43 -11.78
C ARG A 172 -12.27 24.44 -12.91
N GLY A 173 -11.76 24.14 -14.09
CA GLY A 173 -11.80 25.01 -15.26
C GLY A 173 -13.00 24.81 -16.17
N SER A 174 -13.88 23.85 -15.87
CA SER A 174 -15.12 23.62 -16.64
C SER A 174 -16.30 24.40 -16.04
N LYS A 175 -17.13 24.97 -16.92
CA LYS A 175 -18.33 25.72 -16.52
C LYS A 175 -19.44 24.82 -15.99
N ASP A 176 -19.55 23.61 -16.55
CA ASP A 176 -20.54 22.61 -16.18
C ASP A 176 -20.00 21.18 -16.39
N LYS A 177 -20.82 20.18 -16.06
CA LYS A 177 -20.46 18.77 -16.22
C LYS A 177 -20.24 18.36 -17.68
N TYR A 178 -20.95 18.95 -18.63
CA TYR A 178 -20.85 18.55 -20.03
C TYR A 178 -19.50 18.99 -20.61
N GLU A 179 -19.08 20.22 -20.33
CA GLU A 179 -17.74 20.70 -20.70
C GLU A 179 -16.63 19.86 -20.03
N PHE A 180 -16.83 19.44 -18.78
CA PHE A 180 -15.90 18.52 -18.12
C PHE A 180 -15.86 17.14 -18.79
N PHE A 181 -17.01 16.54 -19.10
CA PHE A 181 -17.07 15.25 -19.78
C PHE A 181 -16.45 15.29 -21.17
N GLU A 182 -16.68 16.35 -21.94
CA GLU A 182 -16.04 16.55 -23.25
C GLU A 182 -14.51 16.60 -23.13
N LYS A 183 -13.97 17.31 -22.14
CA LYS A 183 -12.51 17.33 -21.88
C LYS A 183 -11.97 15.96 -21.47
N ILE A 184 -12.74 15.17 -20.73
CA ILE A 184 -12.37 13.79 -20.38
C ILE A 184 -12.38 12.90 -21.61
N GLU A 185 -13.37 13.04 -22.50
CA GLU A 185 -13.44 12.29 -23.74
C GLU A 185 -12.26 12.60 -24.66
N ILE A 186 -11.94 13.88 -24.86
CA ILE A 186 -10.75 14.31 -25.62
C ILE A 186 -9.48 13.74 -25.00
N LEU A 187 -9.37 13.71 -23.67
CA LEU A 187 -8.21 13.12 -22.99
C LEU A 187 -8.14 11.61 -23.22
N LYS A 188 -9.28 10.91 -23.20
CA LYS A 188 -9.39 9.48 -23.48
C LYS A 188 -8.94 9.14 -24.90
N GLU A 189 -9.41 9.90 -25.89
CA GLU A 189 -8.99 9.79 -27.28
C GLU A 189 -7.48 10.02 -27.46
N ASN A 190 -6.91 11.03 -26.79
CA ASN A 190 -5.47 11.29 -26.82
C ASN A 190 -4.64 10.16 -26.20
N CYS A 191 -5.21 9.38 -25.28
CA CYS A 191 -4.59 8.18 -24.74
C CYS A 191 -4.76 6.95 -25.66
N GLY A 192 -5.50 7.05 -26.77
CA GLY A 192 -5.81 5.93 -27.66
C GLY A 192 -6.73 4.88 -27.02
N ILE A 193 -7.57 5.29 -26.06
CA ILE A 193 -8.50 4.41 -25.37
C ILE A 193 -9.84 4.48 -26.12
N GLU A 194 -10.18 3.45 -26.88
CA GLU A 194 -11.48 3.35 -27.55
C GLU A 194 -12.58 2.97 -26.55
N GLY A 195 -13.80 3.51 -26.77
CA GLY A 195 -14.97 3.34 -25.91
C GLY A 195 -15.69 2.01 -26.03
#